data_AF-A0A4Q7LYJ5-F1
#
_entry.id   AF-A0A4Q7LYJ5-F1
#
_cell.length_a   1.000
_cell.length_b   1.000
_cell.length_c   1.000
_cell.angle_alpha   90.00
_cell.angle_beta   90.00
_cell.angle_gamma   90.00
#
_symmetry.space_group_name_H-M   'P 1'
#
loop_
_entity.id
_entity.type
_entity.pdbx_description
1 polymer ?
#
loop_
_entity_poly.entity_id
_entity_poly.type
_entity_poly.pdbx_seq_one_letter_code
_entity_poly.pdbx_strand_id
1 'polypeptide(L)'
;MGSGPAFHRRSILAAYPRGVTSDDHPRGASLEVLRAEAADELSTVVHARARDGEDPWDFMSELPTVDELVVWMLRAERIEADGGRRPSPETDYRMLRQIALRYPPLTTTVWSMIGRIERRAS
;
A
#
# COMPACT_ATOMS: atom_id res chain seq x y z
N MET A 1 -12.81 -0.50 -36.67
CA MET A 1 -12.93 -1.69 -35.82
C MET A 1 -11.52 -2.05 -35.35
N GLY A 2 -11.08 -1.43 -34.24
CA GLY A 2 -9.72 -1.58 -33.72
C GLY A 2 -9.81 -1.89 -32.23
N SER A 3 -9.78 -3.17 -31.91
CA SER A 3 -9.73 -3.69 -30.55
C SER A 3 -8.29 -3.53 -30.05
N GLY A 4 -8.05 -2.55 -29.17
CA GLY A 4 -6.82 -2.37 -28.40
C GLY A 4 -6.95 -3.03 -27.02
N PRO A 5 -5.85 -3.54 -26.43
CA PRO A 5 -5.91 -4.61 -25.45
C PRO A 5 -6.41 -4.12 -24.09
N ALA A 6 -7.29 -4.92 -23.48
CA ALA A 6 -7.69 -4.79 -22.08
C ALA A 6 -6.50 -5.10 -21.16
N PHE A 7 -5.84 -4.07 -20.66
CA PHE A 7 -4.79 -4.23 -19.65
C PHE A 7 -5.42 -4.49 -18.27
N HIS A 8 -5.31 -5.74 -17.85
CA HIS A 8 -5.62 -6.23 -16.52
C HIS A 8 -4.89 -5.41 -15.46
N ARG A 9 -5.63 -5.01 -14.40
CA ARG A 9 -5.11 -4.53 -13.10
C ARG A 9 -3.96 -5.41 -12.63
N ARG A 10 -2.72 -5.06 -12.94
CA ARG A 10 -1.53 -5.72 -12.42
C ARG A 10 -1.02 -4.96 -11.20
N SER A 11 -1.05 -5.68 -10.09
CA SER A 11 -0.53 -5.41 -8.76
C SER A 11 0.66 -4.45 -8.69
N ILE A 12 0.50 -3.38 -7.92
CA ILE A 12 1.55 -2.44 -7.49
C ILE A 12 2.54 -3.08 -6.48
N LEU A 13 2.40 -4.37 -6.14
CA LEU A 13 3.10 -5.02 -5.03
C LEU A 13 3.93 -6.24 -5.46
N ALA A 14 4.78 -6.12 -6.48
CA ALA A 14 5.62 -7.22 -6.92
C ALA A 14 7.06 -6.78 -7.24
N ALA A 15 7.83 -6.39 -6.21
CA ALA A 15 9.30 -6.56 -6.18
C ALA A 15 9.94 -5.99 -4.89
N TYR A 16 9.92 -6.73 -3.78
CA TYR A 16 10.96 -6.58 -2.74
C TYR A 16 11.27 -7.92 -2.07
N PRO A 17 12.36 -8.61 -2.46
CA PRO A 17 12.93 -9.68 -1.66
C PRO A 17 14.10 -9.15 -0.83
N ARG A 18 14.01 -9.20 0.51
CA ARG A 18 15.16 -9.47 1.38
C ARG A 18 14.72 -9.86 2.79
N GLY A 19 15.07 -11.09 3.18
CA GLY A 19 14.79 -11.62 4.51
C GLY A 19 15.69 -11.03 5.60
N VAL A 20 15.11 -10.91 6.80
CA VAL A 20 15.79 -10.96 8.10
C VAL A 20 14.81 -11.64 9.07
N THR A 21 15.25 -12.75 9.67
CA THR A 21 14.57 -13.49 10.73
C THR A 21 14.93 -12.92 12.10
N SER A 22 13.91 -12.61 12.91
CA SER A 22 13.70 -13.09 14.29
C SER A 22 12.63 -12.22 14.98
N ASP A 23 11.55 -12.88 15.39
CA ASP A 23 10.47 -12.49 16.31
C ASP A 23 10.16 -10.99 16.49
N ASP A 24 8.95 -10.62 16.05
CA ASP A 24 8.35 -9.29 16.00
C ASP A 24 9.03 -8.39 14.97
N HIS A 25 8.46 -8.16 13.78
CA HIS A 25 8.65 -6.96 12.92
C HIS A 25 7.77 -7.05 11.66
N PRO A 26 7.29 -5.90 11.17
CA PRO A 26 8.08 -5.23 10.14
C PRO A 26 8.15 -3.71 10.37
N ARG A 27 9.38 -3.28 10.64
CA ARG A 27 9.86 -1.93 11.00
C ARG A 27 9.26 -1.33 12.27
N GLY A 28 9.93 -1.53 13.41
CA GLY A 28 9.98 -0.55 14.52
C GLY A 28 10.61 0.79 14.13
N ALA A 29 10.56 1.15 12.84
CA ALA A 29 10.97 2.42 12.31
C ALA A 29 9.97 3.49 12.77
N SER A 30 10.49 4.72 12.92
CA SER A 30 9.64 5.86 13.17
C SER A 30 8.70 6.09 11.98
N LEU A 31 7.55 6.72 12.24
CA LEU A 31 6.61 7.09 11.19
C LEU A 31 7.25 8.01 10.14
N GLU A 32 8.20 8.85 10.54
CA GLU A 32 8.93 9.73 9.62
C GLU A 32 9.76 8.95 8.61
N VAL A 33 10.45 7.88 9.05
CA VAL A 33 11.19 7.00 8.15
C VAL A 33 10.24 6.29 7.18
N LEU A 34 9.13 5.75 7.68
CA LEU A 34 8.13 5.10 6.83
C LEU A 34 7.56 6.06 5.77
N ARG A 35 7.35 7.33 6.14
CA ARG A 35 6.88 8.36 5.21
C ARG A 35 7.93 8.73 4.16
N ALA A 36 9.20 8.81 4.55
CA ALA A 36 10.28 9.05 3.60
C ALA A 36 10.37 7.90 2.57
N GLU A 37 10.34 6.66 3.04
CA GLU A 37 10.35 5.47 2.17
C GLU A 37 9.14 5.42 1.24
N ALA A 38 7.94 5.72 1.74
CA ALA A 38 6.74 5.81 0.91
C ALA A 38 6.83 6.93 -0.13
N ALA A 39 7.41 8.08 0.21
CA ALA A 39 7.59 9.17 -0.73
C ALA A 39 8.57 8.81 -1.85
N ASP A 40 9.67 8.12 -1.52
CA ASP A 40 10.66 7.64 -2.49
C ASP A 40 10.06 6.58 -3.44
N GLU A 41 9.25 5.66 -2.89
CA GLU A 41 8.54 4.65 -3.68
C GLU A 41 7.51 5.31 -4.64
N LEU A 42 6.75 6.30 -4.16
CA LEU A 42 5.84 7.07 -5.01
C LEU A 42 6.57 7.82 -6.12
N SER A 43 7.71 8.43 -5.81
CA SER A 43 8.55 9.09 -6.82
C SER A 43 9.01 8.10 -7.89
N THR A 44 9.39 6.88 -7.48
CA THR A 44 9.77 5.80 -8.40
C THR A 44 8.62 5.43 -9.34
N VAL A 45 7.39 5.31 -8.82
CA VAL A 45 6.18 5.04 -9.63
C VAL A 45 5.92 6.16 -10.64
N VAL A 46 6.01 7.42 -10.21
CA VAL A 46 5.83 8.59 -11.09
C VAL A 46 6.86 8.56 -12.22
N HIS A 47 8.13 8.32 -11.89
CA HIS A 47 9.21 8.26 -12.88
C HIS A 47 9.04 7.10 -13.87
N ALA A 48 8.59 5.93 -13.40
CA ALA A 48 8.33 4.79 -14.26
C ALA A 48 7.23 5.10 -15.30
N ARG A 49 6.07 5.61 -14.84
CA ARG A 49 4.93 5.94 -15.74
C ARG A 49 5.28 7.05 -16.73
N ALA A 50 5.97 8.09 -16.28
CA ALA A 50 6.44 9.15 -17.17
C ALA A 50 7.43 8.64 -18.24
N ARG A 51 8.29 7.68 -17.88
CA ARG A 51 9.22 7.03 -18.82
C ARG A 51 8.51 6.15 -19.85
N ASP A 52 7.36 5.58 -19.47
CA ASP A 52 6.48 4.82 -20.35
C ASP A 52 5.59 5.72 -21.24
N GLY A 53 5.72 7.04 -21.11
CA GLY A 53 5.05 8.03 -21.97
C GLY A 53 3.68 8.49 -21.48
N GLU A 54 3.29 8.13 -20.25
CA GLU A 54 2.06 8.66 -19.63
C GLU A 54 2.24 10.13 -19.21
N ASP A 55 1.22 10.96 -19.42
CA ASP A 55 1.21 12.34 -18.89
C ASP A 55 1.03 12.30 -17.36
N PRO A 56 1.98 12.85 -16.57
CA PRO A 56 1.82 12.97 -15.13
C PRO A 56 0.49 13.57 -14.70
N TRP A 57 0.00 14.60 -15.40
CA TRP A 57 -1.24 15.26 -14.99
C TRP A 57 -2.46 14.33 -15.05
N ASP A 58 -2.45 13.35 -15.95
CA ASP A 58 -3.54 12.38 -16.09
C ASP A 58 -3.56 11.36 -14.94
N PHE A 59 -2.40 10.88 -14.45
CA PHE A 59 -2.34 9.81 -13.46
C PHE A 59 -2.07 10.27 -12.01
N MET A 60 -1.65 11.52 -11.78
CA MET A 60 -1.31 11.99 -10.44
C MET A 60 -2.47 11.87 -9.44
N SER A 61 -3.73 11.99 -9.90
CA SER A 61 -4.93 11.81 -9.07
C SER A 61 -5.25 10.36 -8.70
N GLU A 62 -4.63 9.39 -9.39
CA GLU A 62 -4.77 7.96 -9.13
C GLU A 62 -3.82 7.46 -8.04
N LEU A 63 -2.74 8.20 -7.80
CA LEU A 63 -1.72 7.84 -6.83
C LEU A 63 -2.28 7.93 -5.40
N PRO A 64 -1.87 7.02 -4.51
CA PRO A 64 -2.17 7.20 -3.10
C PRO A 64 -1.39 8.38 -2.53
N THR A 65 -1.91 8.90 -1.44
CA THR A 65 -1.12 9.74 -0.54
C THR A 65 0.00 8.92 0.12
N VAL A 66 1.04 9.61 0.62
CA VAL A 66 2.14 8.98 1.36
C VAL A 66 1.62 8.14 2.53
N ASP A 67 0.69 8.67 3.33
CA ASP A 67 0.14 7.96 4.49
C ASP A 67 -0.67 6.72 4.09
N GLU A 68 -1.39 6.77 2.96
CA GLU A 68 -2.11 5.60 2.44
C GLU A 68 -1.13 4.51 1.97
N LEU A 69 -0.02 4.91 1.32
CA LEU A 69 1.01 3.96 0.93
C LEU A 69 1.72 3.35 2.15
N VAL A 70 2.01 4.14 3.18
CA VAL A 70 2.55 3.61 4.46
C VAL A 70 1.63 2.55 5.04
N VAL A 71 0.32 2.80 5.10
CA VAL A 71 -0.65 1.81 5.60
C VAL A 71 -0.65 0.55 4.74
N TRP A 72 -0.57 0.67 3.41
CA TRP A 72 -0.49 -0.49 2.52
C TRP A 72 0.79 -1.30 2.69
N MET A 73 1.94 -0.64 2.85
CA MET A 73 3.21 -1.33 3.10
C MET A 73 3.17 -2.11 4.42
N LEU A 74 2.79 -1.45 5.52
CA LEU A 74 2.66 -2.11 6.84
C LEU A 74 1.69 -3.30 6.80
N ARG A 75 0.57 -3.15 6.08
CA ARG A 75 -0.39 -4.24 5.87
C ARG A 75 0.21 -5.38 5.05
N ALA A 76 0.90 -5.07 3.96
CA ALA A 76 1.54 -6.07 3.10
C ALA A 76 2.60 -6.86 3.88
N GLU A 77 3.46 -6.17 4.62
CA GLU A 77 4.50 -6.81 5.44
C GLU A 77 3.87 -7.75 6.50
N ARG A 78 2.71 -7.38 7.08
CA ARG A 78 1.98 -8.25 8.03
C ARG A 78 1.35 -9.48 7.35
N ILE A 79 0.89 -9.36 6.12
CA ILE A 79 0.39 -10.49 5.32
C ILE A 79 1.53 -11.44 4.98
N GLU A 80 2.68 -10.92 4.56
CA GLU A 80 3.87 -11.72 4.30
C GLU A 80 4.33 -12.47 5.57
N ALA A 81 4.29 -11.82 6.73
CA ALA A 81 4.58 -12.46 8.02
C ALA A 81 3.59 -13.59 8.39
N ASP A 82 2.35 -13.57 7.88
CA ASP A 82 1.34 -14.65 8.03
C ASP A 82 1.37 -15.67 6.86
N GLY A 83 2.50 -15.74 6.16
CA GLY A 83 2.75 -16.69 5.08
C GLY A 83 2.11 -16.30 3.74
N GLY A 84 1.85 -15.00 3.51
CA GLY A 84 1.36 -14.48 2.24
C GLY A 84 -0.10 -14.84 1.91
N ARG A 85 -0.82 -15.46 2.85
CA ARG A 85 -2.21 -15.87 2.64
C ARG A 85 -3.11 -14.64 2.65
N ARG A 86 -4.05 -14.59 1.70
CA ARG A 86 -5.03 -13.51 1.65
C ARG A 86 -5.84 -13.49 2.96
N PRO A 87 -5.85 -12.38 3.72
CA PRO A 87 -6.57 -12.31 4.98
C PRO A 87 -8.08 -12.35 4.74
N SER A 88 -8.81 -12.96 5.68
CA SER A 88 -10.27 -12.80 5.76
C SER A 88 -10.64 -11.34 6.05
N PRO A 89 -11.85 -10.87 5.72
CA PRO A 89 -12.27 -9.50 5.99
C PRO A 89 -12.11 -9.10 7.47
N GLU A 90 -12.46 -10.00 8.40
CA GLU A 90 -12.30 -9.78 9.84
C GLU A 90 -10.83 -9.68 10.25
N THR A 91 -9.96 -10.52 9.68
CA THR A 91 -8.52 -10.47 9.91
C THR A 91 -7.94 -9.16 9.40
N ASP A 92 -8.34 -8.74 8.19
CA ASP A 92 -7.87 -7.51 7.56
C ASP A 92 -8.29 -6.27 8.35
N TYR A 93 -9.54 -6.22 8.81
CA TYR A 93 -10.03 -5.18 9.70
C TYR A 93 -9.20 -5.09 10.99
N ARG A 94 -8.91 -6.24 11.62
CA ARG A 94 -8.07 -6.29 12.82
C ARG A 94 -6.64 -5.80 12.54
N MET A 95 -6.04 -6.15 11.40
CA MET A 95 -4.72 -5.67 10.99
C MET A 95 -4.70 -4.15 10.84
N LEU A 96 -5.65 -3.58 10.11
CA LEU A 96 -5.76 -2.13 9.90
C LEU A 96 -5.95 -1.39 11.23
N ARG A 97 -6.82 -1.90 12.12
CA ARG A 97 -7.01 -1.31 13.45
C ARG A 97 -5.73 -1.31 14.28
N GLN A 98 -4.93 -2.38 14.21
CA GLN A 98 -3.64 -2.44 14.91
C GLN A 98 -2.64 -1.42 14.39
N ILE A 99 -2.62 -1.14 13.07
CA ILE A 99 -1.79 -0.08 12.49
C ILE A 99 -2.16 1.29 13.08
N ALA A 100 -3.46 1.61 13.15
CA ALA A 100 -3.92 2.89 13.73
C ALA A 100 -3.52 3.04 15.21
N LEU A 101 -3.57 1.94 15.98
CA LEU A 101 -3.14 1.95 17.39
C LEU A 101 -1.63 2.14 17.54
N ARG A 102 -0.83 1.54 16.65
CA ARG A 102 0.64 1.62 16.67
C ARG A 102 1.16 2.98 16.18
N TYR A 103 0.48 3.57 15.21
CA TYR A 103 0.85 4.84 14.60
C TYR A 103 -0.34 5.82 14.67
N PRO A 104 -0.57 6.48 15.83
CA PRO A 104 -1.72 7.35 16.02
C PRO A 104 -1.94 8.42 14.93
N PRO A 105 -0.89 9.05 14.34
CA PRO A 105 -1.09 10.01 13.25
C PRO A 105 -1.72 9.42 11.98
N LEU A 106 -1.70 8.10 11.77
CA LEU A 106 -2.33 7.43 10.62
C LEU A 106 -3.80 7.08 10.86
N THR A 107 -4.35 7.33 12.04
CA THR A 107 -5.70 6.89 12.44
C THR A 107 -6.77 7.32 11.43
N THR A 108 -6.79 8.59 11.03
CA THR A 108 -7.78 9.11 10.06
C THR A 108 -7.67 8.39 8.72
N THR A 109 -6.44 8.25 8.21
CA THR A 109 -6.16 7.56 6.94
C THR A 109 -6.64 6.12 6.96
N VAL A 110 -6.35 5.38 8.04
CA VAL A 110 -6.80 4.00 8.22
C VAL A 110 -8.33 3.90 8.20
N TRP A 111 -9.04 4.75 8.94
CA TRP A 111 -10.51 4.71 8.96
C TRP A 111 -11.13 5.07 7.61
N SER A 112 -10.56 6.06 6.90
CA SER A 112 -10.98 6.38 5.53
C SER A 112 -10.76 5.20 4.58
N MET A 113 -9.67 4.45 4.73
CA MET A 113 -9.38 3.25 3.94
C MET A 113 -10.36 2.12 4.24
N ILE A 114 -10.66 1.84 5.51
CA ILE A 114 -11.66 0.84 5.93
C ILE A 114 -13.01 1.16 5.27
N GLY A 115 -13.48 2.40 5.40
CA GLY A 115 -14.76 2.79 4.81
C GLY A 115 -14.79 2.70 3.28
N ARG A 116 -13.67 2.93 2.59
CA ARG A 116 -13.57 2.72 1.13
C ARG A 116 -13.59 1.23 0.75
N ILE A 117 -12.99 0.35 1.54
CA ILE A 117 -12.98 -1.10 1.31
C ILE A 117 -14.39 -1.68 1.49
N GLU A 118 -15.08 -1.29 2.57
CA GLU A 118 -16.45 -1.74 2.86
C GLU A 118 -17.44 -1.33 1.76
N ARG A 119 -17.36 -0.08 1.28
CA ARG A 119 -18.19 0.39 0.16
C ARG A 119 -17.97 -0.35 -1.16
N ARG A 120 -16.77 -0.91 -1.38
CA ARG A 120 -16.46 -1.69 -2.59
C ARG A 120 -16.91 -3.15 -2.48
N ALA A 121 -17.18 -3.64 -1.27
CA ALA A 121 -17.62 -5.01 -1.01
C ALA A 121 -19.15 -5.16 -0.94
N SER A 122 -19.88 -4.04 -0.94
CA SER A 122 -21.35 -3.96 -0.97
C SER A 122 -21.85 -3.86 -2.41
#